data_AF-A0A1L9S1J5-F1
#
_entry.id   AF-A0A1L9S1J5-F1
#
_cell.length_a   1.000
_cell.length_b   1.000
_cell.length_c   1.000
_cell.angle_alpha   90.00
_cell.angle_beta   90.00
_cell.angle_gamma   90.00
#
_symmetry.space_group_name_H-M   'P 1'
#
loop_
_entity.id
_entity.type
_entity.pdbx_description
1 polymer ?
#
loop_
_entity_poly.entity_id
_entity_poly.type
_entity_poly.pdbx_seq_one_letter_code
_entity_poly.pdbx_strand_id
1 'polypeptide(L)'
;MVYYIRFLKTPRIQKQKAASLTISALICITTDLGDSFLAEDVELFATLSVNQTEKILYQEKLKWTAGKRELPISLGPFPAQLSQHTVVLGVSASDPRQPHSSSIDHLLGKKGVQVPLVISGWSAPFGGSEALVAEKLVERRFGPKDRLDLKIWEETGNSIARHIW
;
A
#
# COMPACT_ATOMS: atom_id res chain seq x y z
N MET A 1 0.50 12.86 15.45
CA MET A 1 1.32 12.95 14.23
C MET A 1 0.81 11.92 13.24
N VAL A 2 0.83 12.20 11.95
CA VAL A 2 0.33 11.29 10.91
C VAL A 2 1.51 10.58 10.28
N TYR A 3 1.37 9.27 10.05
CA TYR A 3 2.38 8.45 9.41
C TYR A 3 1.88 7.94 8.06
N TYR A 4 2.80 7.61 7.18
CA TYR A 4 2.52 7.19 5.81
C TYR A 4 3.18 5.86 5.54
N ILE A 5 2.44 4.94 4.92
CA ILE A 5 3.06 3.76 4.33
C ILE A 5 3.84 4.18 3.08
N ARG A 6 5.10 3.79 2.99
CA ARG A 6 5.98 4.03 1.83
C ARG A 6 6.61 2.73 1.37
N PHE A 7 6.78 2.59 0.05
CA PHE A 7 7.55 1.49 -0.52
C PHE A 7 9.04 1.84 -0.54
N LEU A 8 9.85 1.16 0.29
CA LEU A 8 11.31 1.17 0.18
C LEU A 8 11.78 0.33 -1.02
N LYS A 9 11.06 -0.78 -1.28
CA LYS A 9 11.14 -1.55 -2.52
C LYS A 9 9.73 -1.72 -3.04
N THR A 10 9.50 -1.29 -4.28
CA THR A 10 8.20 -1.39 -4.93
C THR A 10 7.83 -2.84 -5.19
N PRO A 11 6.52 -3.15 -5.28
CA PRO A 11 6.05 -4.49 -5.54
C PRO A 11 6.63 -5.07 -6.82
N ARG A 12 7.01 -6.34 -6.78
CA ARG A 12 7.47 -7.08 -7.94
C ARG A 12 6.94 -8.50 -7.99
N ILE A 13 6.57 -8.94 -9.18
CA ILE A 13 6.26 -10.34 -9.48
C ILE A 13 7.58 -11.09 -9.71
N GLN A 14 7.77 -12.18 -8.99
CA GLN A 14 8.90 -13.10 -9.15
C GLN A 14 8.39 -14.48 -9.53
N LYS A 15 8.96 -15.05 -10.59
CA LYS A 15 8.73 -16.45 -10.94
C LYS A 15 9.49 -17.35 -9.97
N GLN A 16 8.77 -18.30 -9.38
CA GLN A 16 9.32 -19.33 -8.52
C GLN A 16 9.49 -20.64 -9.29
N LYS A 17 10.13 -21.62 -8.64
CA LYS A 17 10.17 -23.01 -9.14
C LYS A 17 8.73 -23.58 -9.20
N ALA A 18 8.49 -24.53 -10.09
CA ALA A 18 7.18 -25.15 -10.31
C ALA A 18 6.07 -24.22 -10.84
N ALA A 19 6.43 -23.25 -11.71
CA ALA A 19 5.46 -22.37 -12.40
C ALA A 19 4.54 -21.56 -11.46
N SER A 20 4.98 -21.31 -10.23
CA SER A 20 4.29 -20.42 -9.28
C SER A 20 4.90 -19.02 -9.27
N LEU A 21 4.16 -18.04 -8.79
CA LEU A 21 4.59 -16.65 -8.68
C LEU A 21 4.55 -16.20 -7.22
N THR A 22 5.45 -15.30 -6.84
CA THR A 22 5.38 -14.57 -5.57
C THR A 22 5.41 -13.09 -5.83
N ILE A 23 4.73 -12.30 -5.00
CA ILE A 23 4.82 -10.85 -5.02
C ILE A 23 5.58 -10.40 -3.79
N SER A 24 6.67 -9.67 -3.98
CA SER A 24 7.45 -9.12 -2.89
C SER A 24 7.52 -7.60 -2.92
N ALA A 25 7.52 -6.98 -1.75
CA ALA A 25 7.74 -5.55 -1.55
C ALA A 25 8.43 -5.32 -0.20
N LEU A 26 8.92 -4.11 0.04
CA LEU A 26 9.44 -3.70 1.35
C LEU A 26 8.84 -2.34 1.68
N ILE A 27 8.15 -2.24 2.82
CA ILE A 27 7.54 -0.99 3.24
C ILE A 27 8.20 -0.43 4.48
N CYS A 28 8.02 0.87 4.71
CA CYS A 28 8.17 1.49 6.03
C CYS A 28 6.92 2.30 6.36
N ILE A 29 6.73 2.58 7.66
CA ILE A 29 5.71 3.51 8.14
C ILE A 29 6.43 4.65 8.84
N THR A 30 6.36 5.83 8.24
CA THR A 30 7.17 6.99 8.66
C THR A 30 6.41 8.29 8.42
N THR A 31 6.85 9.36 9.07
CA THR A 31 6.36 10.73 8.81
C THR A 31 6.62 11.15 7.36
N ASP A 32 5.97 12.22 6.94
CA ASP A 32 6.18 12.84 5.63
C ASP A 32 7.66 13.17 5.38
N LEU A 33 8.38 13.67 6.39
CA LEU A 33 9.81 13.96 6.27
C LEU A 33 10.71 12.72 6.37
N GLY A 34 10.18 11.56 6.76
CA GLY A 34 10.98 10.36 6.95
C GLY A 34 11.89 10.39 8.20
N ASP A 35 11.69 11.36 9.10
CA ASP A 35 12.53 11.62 10.28
C ASP A 35 12.15 10.73 11.47
N SER A 36 10.93 10.19 11.50
CA SER A 36 10.44 9.29 12.54
C SER A 36 9.71 8.09 11.96
N PHE A 37 10.00 6.89 12.50
CA PHE A 37 9.25 5.67 12.19
C PHE A 37 8.11 5.48 13.21
N LEU A 38 7.04 4.79 12.79
CA LEU A 38 5.92 4.50 13.69
C LEU A 38 6.38 3.62 14.87
N ALA A 39 6.20 4.15 16.09
CA ALA A 39 6.61 3.53 17.34
C ALA A 39 5.49 2.74 18.05
N GLU A 40 4.39 2.46 17.34
CA GLU A 40 3.23 1.73 17.86
C GLU A 40 3.04 0.42 17.10
N ASP A 41 2.51 -0.61 17.77
CA ASP A 41 2.07 -1.84 17.12
C ASP A 41 0.79 -1.57 16.32
N VAL A 42 0.78 -1.94 15.03
CA VAL A 42 -0.40 -1.76 14.16
C VAL A 42 -0.62 -2.99 13.29
N GLU A 43 -1.87 -3.43 13.21
CA GLU A 43 -2.30 -4.42 12.23
C GLU A 43 -2.50 -3.75 10.87
N LEU A 44 -2.00 -4.38 9.82
CA LEU A 44 -2.11 -3.90 8.44
C LEU A 44 -2.83 -4.93 7.58
N PHE A 45 -3.37 -4.48 6.45
CA PHE A 45 -3.79 -5.35 5.36
C PHE A 45 -2.92 -5.09 4.13
N ALA A 46 -2.33 -6.14 3.57
CA ALA A 46 -1.78 -6.13 2.22
C ALA A 46 -2.86 -6.66 1.28
N THR A 47 -3.32 -5.84 0.35
CA THR A 47 -4.42 -6.14 -0.57
C THR A 47 -3.90 -6.09 -2.00
N LEU A 48 -3.99 -7.22 -2.70
CA LEU A 48 -3.73 -7.31 -4.12
C LEU A 48 -5.04 -7.21 -4.88
N SER A 49 -5.16 -6.24 -5.78
CA SER A 49 -6.36 -6.03 -6.59
C SER A 49 -6.03 -5.89 -8.08
N VAL A 50 -7.01 -6.16 -8.93
CA VAL A 50 -6.93 -5.89 -10.36
C VAL A 50 -6.99 -4.37 -10.57
N ASN A 51 -6.07 -3.83 -11.37
CA ASN A 51 -6.08 -2.43 -11.74
C ASN A 51 -7.41 -2.03 -12.42
N GLN A 52 -7.84 -0.77 -12.28
CA GLN A 52 -9.10 -0.20 -12.79
C GLN A 52 -10.40 -0.75 -12.18
N THR A 53 -10.55 -2.06 -12.04
CA THR A 53 -11.77 -2.67 -11.47
C THR A 53 -11.76 -2.74 -9.95
N GLU A 54 -10.58 -2.57 -9.34
CA GLU A 54 -10.33 -2.69 -7.90
C GLU A 54 -10.79 -4.03 -7.29
N LYS A 55 -11.06 -5.04 -8.13
CA LYS A 55 -11.45 -6.37 -7.69
C LYS A 55 -10.30 -6.98 -6.89
N ILE A 56 -10.55 -7.28 -5.62
CA ILE A 56 -9.59 -7.93 -4.73
C ILE A 56 -9.33 -9.36 -5.22
N LEU A 57 -8.07 -9.68 -5.47
CA LEU A 57 -7.58 -11.01 -5.81
C LEU A 57 -7.09 -11.77 -4.58
N TYR A 58 -6.44 -11.04 -3.67
CA TYR A 58 -5.85 -11.60 -2.46
C TYR A 58 -5.74 -10.52 -1.38
N GLN A 59 -5.88 -10.93 -0.12
CA GLN A 59 -5.70 -10.05 1.03
C GLN A 59 -5.09 -10.83 2.18
N GLU A 60 -4.10 -10.25 2.85
CA GLU A 60 -3.41 -10.85 3.98
C GLU A 60 -3.23 -9.83 5.10
N LYS A 61 -3.36 -10.29 6.35
CA LYS A 61 -3.05 -9.48 7.53
C LYS A 61 -1.54 -9.49 7.80
N LEU A 62 -0.98 -8.31 8.00
CA LEU A 62 0.40 -8.14 8.43
C LEU A 62 0.44 -7.44 9.79
N LYS A 63 1.54 -7.59 10.53
CA LYS A 63 1.76 -6.87 11.78
C LYS A 63 2.97 -5.97 11.67
N TRP A 64 2.77 -4.67 11.85
CA TRP A 64 3.84 -3.74 12.18
C TRP A 64 4.08 -3.80 13.69
N THR A 65 5.35 -3.90 14.09
CA THR A 65 5.75 -3.91 15.50
C THR A 65 6.54 -2.65 15.80
N ALA A 66 6.27 -2.03 16.95
CA ALA A 66 6.99 -0.88 17.44
C ALA A 66 8.51 -1.08 17.37
N GLY A 67 9.23 -0.03 16.93
CA GLY A 67 10.69 -0.05 16.78
C GLY A 67 11.20 -0.67 15.47
N LYS A 68 10.33 -1.23 14.63
CA LYS A 68 10.72 -1.60 13.25
C LYS A 68 10.93 -0.34 12.40
N ARG A 69 11.85 -0.46 11.44
CA ARG A 69 12.08 0.58 10.41
C ARG A 69 11.53 0.18 9.04
N GLU A 70 11.33 -1.11 8.85
CA GLU A 70 10.84 -1.71 7.63
C GLU A 70 10.07 -3.00 7.91
N LEU A 71 9.16 -3.34 7.01
CA LEU A 71 8.38 -4.57 7.03
C LEU A 71 8.40 -5.19 5.63
N PRO A 72 9.01 -6.38 5.45
CA PRO A 72 8.94 -7.10 4.19
C PRO A 72 7.52 -7.64 3.95
N ILE A 73 7.06 -7.55 2.71
CA ILE A 73 5.83 -8.15 2.23
C ILE A 73 6.20 -9.27 1.27
N SER A 74 5.65 -10.46 1.47
CA SER A 74 5.86 -11.62 0.61
C SER A 74 4.56 -12.39 0.47
N LEU A 75 3.84 -12.15 -0.63
CA LEU A 75 2.54 -12.75 -0.90
C LEU A 75 2.70 -13.93 -1.88
N GLY A 76 1.89 -14.96 -1.67
CA GLY A 76 1.82 -16.16 -2.52
C GLY A 76 2.23 -17.45 -1.78
N PRO A 77 2.48 -18.55 -2.52
CA PRO A 77 2.57 -18.63 -3.97
C PRO A 77 1.23 -18.43 -4.69
N PHE A 78 1.29 -17.86 -5.90
CA PHE A 78 0.15 -17.66 -6.79
C PHE A 78 0.28 -18.47 -8.09
N PRO A 79 -0.83 -18.78 -8.76
CA PRO A 79 -0.80 -19.37 -10.11
C PRO A 79 -0.10 -18.45 -11.12
N ALA A 80 0.56 -19.03 -12.13
CA ALA A 80 1.22 -18.29 -13.21
C ALA A 80 0.31 -17.29 -13.93
N GLN A 81 -0.99 -17.60 -14.01
CA GLN A 81 -2.03 -16.77 -14.63
C GLN A 81 -2.13 -15.38 -13.99
N LEU A 82 -1.73 -15.21 -12.72
CA LEU A 82 -1.72 -13.89 -12.07
C LEU A 82 -0.87 -12.88 -12.85
N SER A 83 0.23 -13.32 -13.49
CA SER A 83 1.07 -12.45 -14.31
C SER A 83 0.38 -11.89 -15.56
N GLN A 84 -0.78 -12.43 -15.95
CA GLN A 84 -1.58 -11.92 -17.08
C GLN A 84 -2.47 -10.75 -16.67
N HIS A 85 -2.63 -10.49 -15.37
CA HIS A 85 -3.40 -9.36 -14.86
C HIS A 85 -2.47 -8.21 -14.48
N THR A 86 -2.87 -7.00 -14.87
CA THR A 86 -2.30 -5.78 -14.30
C THR A 86 -2.91 -5.58 -12.92
N VAL A 87 -2.06 -5.57 -11.89
CA VAL A 87 -2.45 -5.57 -10.49
C VAL A 87 -1.85 -4.38 -9.74
N VAL A 88 -2.43 -4.05 -8.60
CA VAL A 88 -1.96 -3.03 -7.65
C VAL A 88 -1.85 -3.67 -6.27
N LEU A 89 -0.78 -3.34 -5.54
CA LEU A 89 -0.65 -3.70 -4.13
C LEU A 89 -1.00 -2.48 -3.28
N GLY A 90 -2.11 -2.57 -2.56
CA GLY A 90 -2.49 -1.63 -1.51
C GLY A 90 -2.03 -2.12 -0.14
N VAL A 91 -1.59 -1.19 0.71
CA VAL A 91 -1.34 -1.46 2.12
C VAL A 91 -2.07 -0.40 2.95
N SER A 92 -2.84 -0.85 3.93
CA SER A 92 -3.64 0.00 4.81
C SER A 92 -3.55 -0.48 6.25
N ALA A 93 -3.77 0.43 7.20
CA ALA A 93 -3.98 0.03 8.59
C ALA A 93 -5.37 -0.57 8.77
N SER A 94 -5.47 -1.61 9.60
CA SER A 94 -6.73 -2.20 10.01
C SER A 94 -7.52 -1.19 10.83
N ASP A 95 -8.72 -0.80 10.39
CA ASP A 95 -9.70 -0.11 11.24
C ASP A 95 -10.67 -1.16 11.78
N PRO A 96 -10.76 -1.36 13.11
CA PRO A 96 -11.74 -2.27 13.72
C PRO A 96 -13.19 -1.97 13.32
N ARG A 97 -13.48 -0.73 12.89
CA ARG A 97 -14.80 -0.28 12.43
C ARG A 97 -15.05 -0.61 10.96
N GLN A 98 -14.01 -0.94 10.19
CA GLN A 98 -14.09 -1.36 8.79
C GLN A 98 -13.21 -2.61 8.57
N PRO A 99 -13.71 -3.81 8.94
CA PRO A 99 -12.94 -5.05 8.87
C PRO A 99 -12.58 -5.47 7.44
N HIS A 100 -13.20 -4.85 6.44
CA HIS A 100 -12.77 -4.90 5.04
C HIS A 100 -12.22 -3.51 4.71
N SER A 101 -10.89 -3.38 4.65
CA SER A 101 -10.19 -2.14 4.28
C SER A 101 -10.89 -1.44 3.12
N SER A 102 -11.41 -0.24 3.35
CA SER A 102 -11.92 0.62 2.28
C SER A 102 -10.78 0.98 1.33
N SER A 103 -11.11 1.22 0.06
CA SER A 103 -10.16 1.65 -1.00
C SER A 103 -9.61 3.08 -0.77
N ILE A 104 -10.00 3.75 0.33
CA ILE A 104 -9.85 5.20 0.51
C ILE A 104 -9.65 5.54 2.00
N ASP A 105 -8.69 6.44 2.27
CA ASP A 105 -8.53 7.07 3.58
C ASP A 105 -9.51 8.25 3.73
N HIS A 106 -10.39 8.15 4.73
CA HIS A 106 -11.40 9.18 5.00
C HIS A 106 -10.81 10.34 5.83
N LEU A 107 -10.54 11.47 5.19
CA LEU A 107 -10.01 12.67 5.85
C LEU A 107 -11.10 13.55 6.48
N LEU A 108 -12.35 13.43 6.02
CA LEU A 108 -13.47 14.27 6.44
C LEU A 108 -14.70 13.40 6.70
N GLY A 109 -15.06 13.24 7.98
CA GLY A 109 -16.27 12.55 8.43
C GLY A 109 -16.80 13.17 9.73
N LYS A 110 -18.07 12.91 10.06
CA LYS A 110 -18.85 13.47 11.20
C LYS A 110 -18.02 13.79 12.46
N LYS A 111 -18.42 14.82 13.22
CA LYS A 111 -17.86 15.19 14.55
C LYS A 111 -17.27 13.96 15.27
N GLY A 112 -15.94 13.88 15.34
CA GLY A 112 -15.22 12.76 15.98
C GLY A 112 -14.48 11.79 15.05
N VAL A 113 -14.59 11.90 13.72
CA VAL A 113 -13.69 11.15 12.80
C VAL A 113 -12.35 11.87 12.76
N GLN A 114 -11.39 11.34 13.52
CA GLN A 114 -10.01 11.79 13.55
C GLN A 114 -9.28 11.28 12.31
N VAL A 115 -8.37 12.09 11.77
CA VAL A 115 -7.43 11.68 10.71
C VAL A 115 -6.77 10.36 11.13
N PRO A 116 -6.72 9.33 10.26
CA PRO A 116 -6.12 8.07 10.63
C PRO A 116 -4.65 8.24 10.99
N LEU A 117 -4.20 7.45 11.99
CA LEU A 117 -2.81 7.48 12.45
C LEU A 117 -1.83 7.13 11.31
N VAL A 118 -2.22 6.16 10.48
CA VAL A 118 -1.45 5.67 9.34
C VAL A 118 -2.27 5.86 8.06
N ILE A 119 -1.71 6.62 7.13
CA ILE A 119 -2.24 6.81 5.77
C ILE A 119 -1.83 5.63 4.91
N SER A 120 -2.81 5.09 4.19
CA SER A 120 -2.68 3.95 3.29
C SER A 120 -1.85 4.32 2.05
N GLY A 121 -1.34 3.31 1.35
CA GLY A 121 -0.56 3.51 0.14
C GLY A 121 -0.77 2.39 -0.88
N TRP A 122 -0.94 2.76 -2.13
CA TRP A 122 -1.09 1.83 -3.25
C TRP A 122 0.08 1.96 -4.21
N SER A 123 0.59 0.85 -4.72
CA SER A 123 1.67 0.90 -5.70
C SER A 123 1.20 1.41 -7.06
N ALA A 124 2.16 1.81 -7.91
CA ALA A 124 1.89 1.83 -9.35
C ALA A 124 1.43 0.43 -9.84
N PRO A 125 0.63 0.37 -10.92
CA PRO A 125 0.26 -0.89 -11.55
C PRO A 125 1.48 -1.70 -12.01
N PHE A 126 1.39 -3.02 -11.94
CA PHE A 126 2.44 -3.94 -12.39
C PHE A 126 1.86 -5.29 -12.85
N GLY A 127 2.59 -6.02 -13.68
CA GLY A 127 2.10 -7.25 -14.32
C GLY A 127 1.11 -7.02 -15.46
N GLY A 128 0.65 -8.10 -16.10
CA GLY A 128 -0.22 -8.03 -17.27
C GLY A 128 0.50 -7.38 -18.46
N SER A 129 -0.04 -6.25 -18.92
CA SER A 129 0.60 -5.40 -19.94
C SER A 129 1.74 -4.53 -19.39
N GLU A 130 1.87 -4.41 -18.07
CA GLU A 130 2.86 -3.56 -17.40
C GLU A 130 4.14 -4.35 -17.07
N ALA A 131 5.18 -3.62 -16.64
CA ALA A 131 6.40 -4.22 -16.12
C ALA A 131 6.12 -5.14 -14.92
N LEU A 132 6.94 -6.18 -14.72
CA LEU A 132 6.83 -7.07 -13.56
C LEU A 132 7.20 -6.40 -12.23
N VAL A 133 7.77 -5.20 -12.28
CA VAL A 133 8.15 -4.38 -11.13
C VAL A 133 7.39 -3.08 -11.25
N ALA A 134 6.66 -2.70 -10.20
CA ALA A 134 5.96 -1.43 -10.16
C ALA A 134 6.95 -0.26 -10.17
N GLU A 135 6.54 0.84 -10.81
CA GLU A 135 7.27 2.10 -10.75
C GLU A 135 7.44 2.59 -9.31
N LYS A 136 8.45 3.45 -9.10
CA LYS A 136 8.76 4.07 -7.80
C LYS A 136 7.77 5.18 -7.46
N LEU A 137 6.50 4.81 -7.41
CA LEU A 137 5.39 5.69 -7.08
C LEU A 137 4.50 5.02 -6.01
N VAL A 138 3.89 5.86 -5.17
CA VAL A 138 2.82 5.47 -4.26
C VAL A 138 1.64 6.39 -4.48
N GLU A 139 0.47 5.81 -4.71
CA GLU A 139 -0.79 6.53 -4.78
C GLU A 139 -1.36 6.68 -3.37
N ARG A 140 -1.84 7.87 -3.07
CA ARG A 140 -2.69 8.18 -1.93
C ARG A 140 -4.11 8.40 -2.41
N ARG A 141 -5.08 7.81 -1.69
CA ARG A 141 -6.49 7.89 -2.04
C ARG A 141 -7.25 8.51 -0.88
N PHE A 142 -7.79 9.70 -1.09
CA PHE A 142 -8.50 10.46 -0.09
C PHE A 142 -9.92 10.77 -0.55
N GLY A 143 -10.88 10.78 0.36
CA GLY A 143 -12.22 11.20 -0.02
C GLY A 143 -13.19 11.44 1.14
N PRO A 144 -14.03 12.49 1.06
CA PRO A 144 -15.25 12.56 1.85
C PRO A 144 -16.18 11.47 1.33
N LYS A 145 -16.42 10.46 2.18
CA LYS A 145 -17.30 9.30 1.97
C LYS A 145 -18.03 9.24 0.60
N ASP A 146 -17.54 8.36 -0.27
CA ASP A 146 -18.21 7.85 -1.48
C ASP A 146 -18.52 8.85 -2.61
N ARG A 147 -17.93 10.06 -2.64
CA ARG A 147 -18.28 11.07 -3.67
C ARG A 147 -17.13 11.79 -4.37
N LEU A 148 -15.94 11.82 -3.77
CA LEU A 148 -14.78 12.49 -4.33
C LEU A 148 -13.54 11.67 -3.98
N ASP A 149 -12.94 11.03 -4.98
CA ASP A 149 -11.73 10.23 -4.83
C ASP A 149 -10.54 11.06 -5.30
N LEU A 150 -9.95 11.82 -4.39
CA LEU A 150 -8.69 12.51 -4.63
C LEU A 150 -7.58 11.45 -4.65
N LYS A 151 -6.98 11.26 -5.82
CA LYS A 151 -5.84 10.36 -6.03
C LYS A 151 -4.58 11.18 -6.29
N ILE A 152 -3.53 10.94 -5.51
CA ILE A 152 -2.27 11.69 -5.58
C ILE A 152 -1.14 10.68 -5.75
N TRP A 153 -0.28 10.90 -6.74
CA TRP A 153 0.94 10.11 -6.92
C TRP A 153 2.14 10.81 -6.26
N GLU A 154 2.86 10.08 -5.42
CA GLU A 154 4.09 10.52 -4.76
C GLU A 154 5.26 9.63 -5.22
N GLU A 155 6.44 10.20 -5.45
CA GLU A 155 7.66 9.41 -5.67
C GLU A 155 8.03 8.62 -4.41
N THR A 156 8.42 7.35 -4.59
CA THR A 156 8.95 6.52 -3.49
C THR A 156 10.48 6.51 -3.52
N GLY A 157 11.09 7.18 -2.53
CA GLY A 157 12.55 7.25 -2.37
C GLY A 157 12.99 8.28 -1.33
N ASN A 158 14.23 8.17 -0.84
CA ASN A 158 14.79 9.05 0.20
C ASN A 158 15.25 10.43 -0.33
N SER A 159 14.70 10.93 -1.44
CA SER A 159 15.15 12.19 -2.03
C SER A 159 14.46 13.39 -1.38
N ILE A 160 15.00 13.83 -0.25
CA ILE A 160 14.59 15.00 0.54
C ILE A 160 14.54 16.33 -0.26
N ALA A 161 15.16 16.39 -1.44
CA ALA A 161 15.27 17.60 -2.26
C ALA A 161 14.13 17.83 -3.26
N ARG A 162 13.07 17.00 -3.27
CA ARG A 162 12.02 17.05 -4.31
C ARG A 162 10.60 17.29 -3.82
N HIS A 163 10.40 17.46 -2.50
CA HIS A 163 9.10 17.81 -1.94
C HIS A 163 8.98 19.34 -1.83
N ILE A 164 8.89 20.02 -2.98
CA ILE A 164 8.31 21.36 -3.06
C ILE A 164 7.03 21.18 -3.88
N TRP A 165 5.89 21.39 -3.23
CA TRP A 165 4.56 21.46 -3.86
C TRP A 165 4.37 22.81 -4.53
#